data_AF-A0A4U9CSV0-F1
#
_entry.id   AF-A0A4U9CSV0-F1
#
_cell.length_a   1.000
_cell.length_b   1.000
_cell.length_c   1.000
_cell.angle_alpha   90.00
_cell.angle_beta   90.00
_cell.angle_gamma   90.00
#
_symmetry.space_group_name_H-M   'P 1'
#
loop_
_entity.id
_entity.type
_entity.pdbx_description
1 polymer ?
#
loop_
_entity_poly.entity_id
_entity_poly.type
_entity_poly.pdbx_seq_one_letter_code
_entity_poly.pdbx_strand_id
1 'polypeptide(L)'
;MKIARFFSFNSEKSYVAAYSVEGKQVGRSVKLGSPLDFSVFIPSVMILDENFNVVNVIKSSHFPYSEDSFGANLYKGTFSLPDGYTKLYLLIYTTAKDASGSTVIDNELLQNSMRYDRVADVGKFF
;
A
#
# COMPACT_ATOMS: atom_id res chain seq x y z
N MET A 1 -18.08 11.58 -5.12
CA MET A 1 -16.76 11.97 -4.57
C MET A 1 -16.12 10.74 -3.93
N LYS A 2 -15.09 10.13 -4.53
CA LYS A 2 -14.41 8.93 -3.99
C LYS A 2 -13.41 9.36 -2.91
N ILE A 3 -13.66 8.97 -1.66
CA ILE A 3 -12.74 9.26 -0.54
C ILE A 3 -11.63 8.21 -0.54
N ALA A 4 -10.41 8.59 -0.92
CA ALA A 4 -9.22 7.75 -0.80
C ALA A 4 -8.54 8.04 0.55
N ARG A 5 -8.22 7.00 1.31
CA ARG A 5 -7.51 7.10 2.60
C ARG A 5 -6.07 6.59 2.40
N PHE A 6 -5.09 7.34 2.89
CA PHE A 6 -3.66 7.06 2.77
C PHE A 6 -3.10 6.62 4.13
N PHE A 7 -2.22 5.63 4.11
CA PHE A 7 -1.58 5.06 5.29
C PHE A 7 -0.07 4.93 5.01
N SER A 8 0.79 5.36 5.96
CA SER A 8 2.26 5.29 5.85
C SER A 8 2.85 4.42 6.96
N PHE A 9 3.99 3.78 6.67
CA PHE A 9 4.62 2.79 7.56
C PHE A 9 6.10 3.10 7.80
N ASN A 10 6.57 2.87 9.02
CA ASN A 10 7.96 3.11 9.45
C ASN A 10 8.43 1.91 10.29
N SER A 11 8.93 0.83 9.68
CA SER A 11 9.52 -0.29 10.42
C SER A 11 10.56 -1.04 9.59
N GLU A 12 11.73 -1.28 10.17
CA GLU A 12 12.94 -1.62 9.41
C GLU A 12 13.03 -3.07 8.91
N LYS A 13 12.17 -4.02 9.29
CA LYS A 13 12.29 -5.43 8.81
C LYS A 13 11.00 -6.25 8.59
N SER A 14 9.82 -5.81 9.03
CA SER A 14 8.55 -6.48 8.73
C SER A 14 7.40 -5.49 8.86
N TYR A 15 6.78 -5.14 7.74
CA TYR A 15 5.63 -4.24 7.72
C TYR A 15 4.41 -4.98 8.23
N VAL A 16 3.90 -4.60 9.40
CA VAL A 16 2.59 -4.99 9.90
C VAL A 16 1.87 -3.74 10.40
N ALA A 17 0.65 -3.49 9.94
CA ALA A 17 -0.23 -2.52 10.58
C ALA A 17 -1.68 -2.98 10.58
N ALA A 18 -2.43 -2.44 11.53
CA ALA A 18 -3.85 -2.68 11.66
C ALA A 18 -4.64 -1.37 11.58
N TYR A 19 -5.76 -1.38 10.86
CA TYR A 19 -6.65 -0.23 10.72
C TYR A 19 -8.10 -0.63 10.93
N SER A 20 -8.89 0.26 11.53
CA SER A 20 -10.35 0.16 11.52
C SER A 20 -10.96 1.06 10.45
N VAL A 21 -12.00 0.55 9.80
CA VAL A 21 -12.77 1.28 8.80
C VAL A 21 -14.24 1.18 9.16
N GLU A 22 -14.85 2.33 9.49
CA GLU A 22 -16.29 2.43 9.72
C GLU A 22 -17.05 2.29 8.37
N GLY A 23 -18.09 1.45 8.39
CA GLY A 23 -18.76 0.85 7.23
C GLY A 23 -19.91 1.66 6.62
N LYS A 24 -19.94 2.97 6.82
CA LYS A 24 -21.01 3.81 6.25
C LYS A 24 -20.78 4.23 4.79
N GLN A 25 -19.82 3.64 4.05
CA GLN A 25 -19.56 4.03 2.66
C GLN A 25 -19.29 2.84 1.74
N VAL A 26 -20.18 2.66 0.78
CA VAL A 26 -20.17 1.68 -0.31
C VAL A 26 -18.99 1.93 -1.26
N GLY A 27 -18.33 0.88 -1.75
CA GLY A 27 -17.38 0.96 -2.88
C GLY A 27 -16.08 1.74 -2.62
N ARG A 28 -15.45 1.57 -1.46
CA ARG A 28 -14.20 2.28 -1.12
C ARG A 28 -12.97 1.59 -1.70
N SER A 29 -12.32 2.27 -2.64
CA SER A 29 -10.96 1.94 -3.06
C SER A 29 -9.98 2.44 -2.00
N VAL A 30 -9.19 1.53 -1.44
CA VAL A 30 -8.09 1.83 -0.52
C VAL A 30 -6.82 1.98 -1.36
N LYS A 31 -6.04 3.02 -1.08
CA LYS A 31 -4.70 3.22 -1.64
C LYS A 31 -3.68 2.90 -0.57
N LEU A 32 -2.78 1.97 -0.87
CA LEU A 32 -1.64 1.63 -0.02
C LEU A 32 -0.39 2.29 -0.56
N GLY A 33 0.44 2.79 0.35
CA GLY A 33 1.75 3.36 0.06
C GLY A 33 2.81 2.67 0.91
N SER A 34 3.92 2.23 0.30
CA SER A 34 5.14 1.89 1.04
C SER A 34 6.28 2.77 0.54
N PRO A 35 7.14 3.31 1.42
CA PRO A 35 8.41 3.92 1.00
C PRO A 35 9.19 2.96 0.09
N LEU A 36 9.78 3.52 -0.96
CA LEU A 36 10.80 2.86 -1.76
C LEU A 36 12.15 3.19 -1.13
N ASP A 37 12.90 2.15 -0.78
CA ASP A 37 14.31 2.22 -0.43
C ASP A 37 15.07 1.25 -1.35
N PHE A 38 16.16 0.63 -0.90
CA PHE A 38 16.87 -0.42 -1.66
C PHE A 38 16.04 -1.69 -1.95
N SER A 39 14.87 -1.83 -1.34
CA SER A 39 13.94 -2.96 -1.52
C SER A 39 12.49 -2.51 -1.49
N VAL A 40 11.61 -3.20 -2.22
CA VAL A 40 10.16 -2.97 -2.18
C VAL A 40 9.48 -4.10 -1.42
N PHE A 41 8.69 -3.74 -0.42
CA PHE A 41 7.85 -4.68 0.31
C PHE A 41 6.43 -4.61 -0.22
N ILE A 42 6.04 -5.60 -1.03
CA ILE A 42 4.68 -5.71 -1.54
C ILE A 42 3.80 -6.32 -0.42
N PRO A 43 2.76 -5.60 0.05
CA PRO A 43 1.96 -6.05 1.16
C PRO A 43 0.92 -7.10 0.75
N SER A 44 0.48 -7.89 1.72
CA SER A 44 -0.80 -8.60 1.72
C SER A 44 -1.78 -7.90 2.68
N VAL A 45 -3.08 -8.08 2.45
CA VAL A 45 -4.15 -7.49 3.28
C VAL A 45 -5.14 -8.57 3.68
N MET A 46 -5.34 -8.76 4.98
CA MET A 46 -6.44 -9.55 5.52
C MET A 46 -7.54 -8.60 6.00
N ILE A 47 -8.76 -8.86 5.56
CA ILE A 47 -9.95 -8.06 5.88
C ILE A 47 -10.82 -8.87 6.83
N LEU A 48 -11.19 -8.25 7.95
CA LEU A 48 -11.96 -8.85 9.02
C LEU A 48 -13.27 -8.08 9.24
N ASP A 49 -14.34 -8.78 9.63
CA ASP A 49 -15.59 -8.16 10.06
C ASP A 49 -15.54 -7.66 11.52
N GLU A 50 -16.66 -7.13 12.01
CA GLU A 50 -16.79 -6.61 13.39
C GLU A 50 -16.59 -7.66 14.49
N ASN A 51 -16.72 -8.95 14.15
CA ASN A 51 -16.50 -10.09 15.03
C ASN A 51 -15.12 -10.75 14.81
N PHE A 52 -14.24 -10.10 14.03
CA PHE A 52 -12.92 -10.59 13.66
C PHE A 52 -12.91 -11.88 12.81
N ASN A 53 -14.01 -12.18 12.11
CA ASN A 53 -13.99 -13.26 11.12
C ASN A 53 -13.29 -12.78 9.84
N VAL A 54 -12.54 -13.67 9.19
CA VAL A 54 -11.91 -13.37 7.90
C VAL A 54 -12.97 -13.26 6.82
N VAL A 55 -13.09 -12.07 6.25
CA VAL A 55 -14.00 -11.77 5.13
C VAL A 55 -13.27 -11.97 3.79
N ASN A 56 -12.01 -11.53 3.71
CA ASN A 56 -11.22 -11.65 2.48
C ASN A 56 -9.71 -11.57 2.78
N VAL A 57 -8.90 -12.11 1.87
CA VAL A 57 -7.44 -11.96 1.88
C VAL A 57 -6.96 -11.57 0.48
N ILE A 58 -6.38 -10.38 0.39
CA ILE A 58 -5.72 -9.88 -0.82
C ILE A 58 -4.23 -10.19 -0.69
N LYS A 59 -3.74 -11.09 -1.55
CA LYS A 59 -2.34 -11.53 -1.53
C LYS A 59 -1.43 -10.50 -2.20
N SER A 60 -0.14 -10.50 -1.86
CA SER A 60 0.91 -9.69 -2.49
C SER A 60 0.86 -9.72 -4.02
N SER A 61 0.62 -10.89 -4.61
CA SER A 61 0.50 -11.07 -6.07
C SER A 61 -0.65 -10.30 -6.74
N HIS A 62 -1.62 -9.78 -5.97
CA HIS A 62 -2.67 -8.91 -6.49
C HIS A 62 -2.13 -7.55 -6.89
N PHE A 63 -1.09 -7.08 -6.20
CA PHE A 63 -0.54 -5.75 -6.41
C PHE A 63 0.58 -5.83 -7.47
N PRO A 64 0.44 -5.12 -8.60
CA PRO A 64 1.44 -5.17 -9.65
C PRO A 64 2.77 -4.61 -9.16
N TYR A 65 3.85 -5.12 -9.76
CA TYR A 65 5.20 -4.60 -9.63
C TYR A 65 5.65 -4.15 -11.02
N SER A 66 5.17 -2.98 -11.44
CA SER A 66 5.47 -2.36 -12.73
C SER A 66 5.88 -0.90 -12.53
N GLU A 67 6.49 -0.27 -13.54
CA GLU A 67 6.90 1.14 -13.49
C GLU A 67 5.78 2.08 -12.98
N ASP A 68 4.54 1.87 -13.42
CA ASP A 68 3.36 2.64 -13.00
C ASP A 68 3.00 2.48 -11.50
N SER A 69 3.52 1.42 -10.86
CA SER A 69 3.33 1.17 -9.43
C SER A 69 4.25 2.04 -8.57
N PHE A 70 5.19 2.75 -9.20
CA PHE A 70 6.16 3.61 -8.57
C PHE A 70 5.89 5.07 -8.90
N GLY A 71 5.91 5.93 -7.89
CA GLY A 71 5.92 7.37 -8.13
C GLY A 71 6.05 8.15 -6.84
N ALA A 72 6.92 9.17 -6.84
CA ALA A 72 7.28 9.95 -5.67
C ALA A 72 7.86 9.10 -4.53
N ASN A 73 8.82 8.22 -4.86
CA ASN A 73 9.47 7.29 -3.91
C ASN A 73 8.52 6.40 -3.10
N LEU A 74 7.35 6.09 -3.67
CA LEU A 74 6.33 5.26 -3.05
C LEU A 74 5.89 4.14 -3.99
N TYR A 75 5.86 2.92 -3.47
CA TYR A 75 5.10 1.82 -4.05
C TYR A 75 3.61 2.07 -3.79
N LYS A 76 2.77 1.96 -4.82
CA LYS A 76 1.32 2.19 -4.73
C LYS A 76 0.53 0.96 -5.13
N GLY A 77 -0.29 0.48 -4.21
CA GLY A 77 -1.27 -0.58 -4.46
C GLY A 77 -2.69 -0.07 -4.26
N THR A 78 -3.66 -0.66 -4.96
CA THR A 78 -5.08 -0.35 -4.71
C THR A 78 -5.92 -1.61 -4.62
N PHE A 79 -6.92 -1.58 -3.75
CA PHE A 79 -7.91 -2.64 -3.63
C PHE A 79 -9.26 -2.08 -3.19
N SER A 80 -10.32 -2.88 -3.34
CA SER A 80 -11.67 -2.51 -2.91
C SER A 80 -12.06 -3.22 -1.63
N LEU A 81 -12.75 -2.51 -0.73
CA LEU A 81 -13.37 -3.12 0.44
C LEU A 81 -14.68 -3.83 0.05
N PRO A 82 -15.01 -4.96 0.69
CA PRO A 82 -16.30 -5.62 0.52
C PRO A 82 -17.43 -4.74 1.07
N ASP A 83 -18.56 -4.73 0.37
CA ASP A 83 -19.78 -4.02 0.80
C ASP A 83 -20.58 -4.84 1.82
N GLY A 84 -21.57 -4.20 2.47
CA GLY A 84 -22.49 -4.88 3.40
C GLY A 84 -22.00 -4.96 4.85
N TYR A 85 -20.83 -4.40 5.17
CA TYR A 85 -20.27 -4.39 6.51
C TYR A 85 -20.35 -3.01 7.15
N THR A 86 -20.81 -2.96 8.40
CA THR A 86 -20.89 -1.76 9.26
C THR A 86 -19.54 -1.36 9.83
N LYS A 87 -18.60 -2.30 9.91
CA LYS A 87 -17.21 -2.07 10.32
C LYS A 87 -16.32 -3.15 9.74
N LEU A 88 -15.13 -2.77 9.30
CA LEU A 88 -14.10 -3.68 8.85
C LEU A 88 -12.78 -3.38 9.58
N TYR A 89 -11.99 -4.41 9.82
CA TYR A 89 -10.59 -4.27 10.22
C TYR A 89 -9.68 -4.77 9.11
N LEU A 90 -8.58 -4.06 8.91
CA LEU A 90 -7.57 -4.38 7.92
C LEU A 90 -6.29 -4.75 8.66
N LEU A 91 -5.77 -5.93 8.42
CA LEU A 91 -4.41 -6.32 8.79
C LEU A 91 -3.56 -6.32 7.53
N ILE A 92 -2.66 -5.36 7.42
CA ILE A 92 -1.73 -5.22 6.30
C ILE A 92 -0.40 -5.78 6.75
N TYR A 93 0.15 -6.75 6.02
CA TYR A 93 1.36 -7.46 6.43
C TYR A 93 2.18 -7.93 5.23
N THR A 94 3.49 -8.07 5.41
CA THR A 94 4.36 -8.75 4.45
C THR A 94 4.72 -10.13 4.99
N THR A 95 4.65 -11.19 4.18
CA THR A 95 5.06 -12.53 4.62
C THR A 95 6.58 -12.66 4.61
N ALA A 96 7.14 -13.59 5.38
CA ALA A 96 8.58 -13.87 5.35
C ALA A 96 9.06 -14.31 3.95
N LYS A 97 8.20 -15.00 3.19
CA LYS A 97 8.47 -15.39 1.80
C LYS A 97 8.51 -14.17 0.88
N ASP A 98 7.55 -13.25 1.02
CA ASP A 98 7.53 -12.03 0.22
C ASP A 98 8.69 -11.09 0.59
N ALA A 99 9.04 -11.01 1.87
CA ALA A 99 10.16 -10.19 2.36
C ALA A 99 11.54 -10.73 1.96
N SER A 100 11.69 -12.06 1.86
CA SER A 100 12.92 -12.69 1.35
C SER A 100 12.98 -12.70 -0.18
N GLY A 101 11.83 -12.64 -0.85
CA GLY A 101 11.70 -12.51 -2.29
C GLY A 101 11.68 -11.07 -2.82
N SER A 102 11.83 -10.06 -1.95
CA SER A 102 11.81 -8.64 -2.35
C SER A 102 12.81 -8.37 -3.47
N THR A 103 12.32 -7.78 -4.55
CA THR A 103 13.15 -7.38 -5.69
C THR A 103 14.03 -6.20 -5.27
N VAL A 104 15.34 -6.30 -5.53
CA VAL A 104 16.23 -5.13 -5.52
C VAL A 104 15.70 -4.17 -6.58
N ILE A 105 15.36 -2.95 -6.20
CA ILE A 105 14.94 -1.94 -7.19
C ILE A 105 16.12 -1.67 -8.10
N ASP A 106 15.88 -1.67 -9.42
CA ASP A 106 16.88 -1.21 -10.37
C ASP A 106 17.33 0.21 -9.99
N ASN A 107 18.63 0.42 -9.92
CA ASN A 107 19.22 1.67 -9.49
C ASN A 107 18.78 2.85 -10.39
N GLU A 108 18.52 2.60 -11.68
CA GLU A 108 17.97 3.60 -12.61
C GLU A 108 16.52 3.95 -12.28
N LEU A 109 15.68 2.96 -11.96
CA LEU A 109 14.30 3.19 -11.54
C LEU A 109 14.23 3.99 -10.24
N LEU A 110 15.11 3.67 -9.27
CA LEU A 110 15.23 4.41 -8.01
C LEU A 110 15.66 5.85 -8.25
N GLN A 111 16.66 6.08 -9.10
CA GLN A 111 17.11 7.44 -9.43
C GLN A 111 16.03 8.25 -10.16
N ASN A 112 15.28 7.61 -11.06
CA ASN A 112 14.18 8.24 -11.78
C ASN A 112 13.01 8.61 -10.86
N SER A 113 12.66 7.75 -9.88
CA SER A 113 11.62 8.06 -8.89
C SER A 113 12.03 9.23 -7.97
N MET A 114 13.31 9.29 -7.57
CA MET A 114 13.86 10.38 -6.75
C MET A 114 13.95 11.72 -7.50
N ARG A 115 14.21 11.67 -8.82
CA ARG A 115 14.25 12.88 -9.66
C ARG A 115 12.88 13.54 -9.79
N TYR A 116 11.81 12.76 -9.92
CA TYR A 116 10.45 13.28 -10.08
C TYR A 116 10.00 14.14 -8.87
N ASP A 117 10.42 13.78 -7.65
CA ASP A 117 10.12 14.54 -6.44
C ASP A 117 10.83 15.90 -6.41
N ARG A 118 12.08 15.97 -6.86
CA ARG A 118 12.82 17.24 -6.89
C ARG A 118 12.21 18.25 -7.84
N VAL A 119 11.69 17.81 -8.99
CA VAL A 119 11.09 18.73 -9.96
C VAL A 119 9.70 19.19 -9.52
N ALA A 120 8.93 18.32 -8.84
CA ALA A 120 7.62 18.66 -8.28
C ALA A 120 7.71 19.66 -7.11
N ASP A 121 8.79 19.63 -6.33
CA ASP A 121 9.01 20.55 -5.20
C ASP A 121 9.50 21.94 -5.66
N VAL A 122 10.28 21.99 -6.76
CA VAL A 122 10.74 23.28 -7.36
C VAL A 122 9.59 24.04 -8.02
N GLY A 123 8.52 23.36 -8.45
CA GLY A 123 7.33 23.99 -9.03
C GLY A 123 6.37 24.67 -8.02
N LYS A 124 6.65 24.63 -6.72
CA LYS A 124 5.84 25.26 -5.66
C LYS A 124 6.43 26.54 -5.06
N PHE A 125 7.57 27.00 -5.57
CA PHE A 125 8.22 28.24 -5.13
C PHE A 125 8.30 29.26 -6.27
N PHE A 126 7.16 29.71 -6.81
CA PHE A 126 7.01 31.00 -7.49
C PHE A 126 5.58 31.50 -7.32
#